data_AF-A0A850QWS4-F1
#
_entry.id   AF-A0A850QWS4-F1
#
_cell.length_a   1.000
_cell.length_b   1.000
_cell.length_c   1.000
_cell.angle_alpha   90.00
_cell.angle_beta   90.00
_cell.angle_gamma   90.00
#
_symmetry.space_group_name_H-M   'P 1'
#
loop_
_entity.id
_entity.type
_entity.pdbx_description
1 polymer ?
#
loop_
_entity_poly.entity_id
_entity_poly.type
_entity_poly.pdbx_seq_one_letter_code
_entity_poly.pdbx_strand_id
1 'polypeptide(L)'
;MIAVLGIFVLILLAWIISTDRKRIPIKMVSLAFLMQVLFALFVLYVPVGKTILQSITHGVTYVTDYGKDGLSFLFGGLATGSIGFVFAVNVLGIIIFFSALISMLYHIGIMQKVVNVCGGALQRVLGTGRAESLSATANIFVGMSEVPLVIKPYLKSMDDSQLFAVMTCGLASVAGSTMVGYAAVGVDLGYLIAAAFMSAPAGLLMAKIIVPPSEQKISADEITAVEIPKATNVVEALADGAMS
;
A
#
# COMPACT_ATOMS: atom_id res chain seq x y z
N MET A 1 10.67 21.08 -17.16
CA MET A 1 10.05 20.66 -18.43
C MET A 1 10.15 19.15 -18.67
N ILE A 2 11.31 18.52 -18.50
CA ILE A 2 11.49 17.06 -18.72
C ILE A 2 10.53 16.21 -17.87
N ALA A 3 10.35 16.52 -16.57
CA ALA A 3 9.44 15.76 -15.70
C ALA A 3 7.96 15.80 -16.18
N VAL A 4 7.49 16.96 -16.63
CA VAL A 4 6.11 17.13 -17.16
C VAL A 4 5.94 16.34 -18.45
N LEU A 5 6.95 16.36 -19.33
CA LEU A 5 6.95 15.56 -20.55
C LEU A 5 6.96 14.07 -20.24
N GLY A 6 7.73 13.62 -19.24
CA GLY A 6 7.73 12.24 -18.78
C GLY A 6 6.36 11.76 -18.30
N ILE A 7 5.68 12.55 -17.47
CA ILE A 7 4.31 12.24 -17.02
C ILE A 7 3.36 12.11 -18.21
N PHE A 8 3.42 13.05 -19.15
CA PHE A 8 2.59 13.01 -20.36
C PHE A 8 2.85 11.75 -21.19
N VAL A 9 4.12 11.36 -21.39
CA VAL A 9 4.50 10.15 -22.12
C VAL A 9 3.98 8.89 -21.42
N LEU A 10 4.05 8.80 -20.09
CA LEU A 10 3.52 7.65 -19.34
C LEU A 10 2.01 7.51 -19.47
N ILE A 11 1.27 8.63 -19.38
CA ILE A 11 -0.19 8.63 -19.57
C ILE A 11 -0.54 8.29 -21.03
N LEU A 12 0.22 8.81 -21.99
CA LEU A 12 0.02 8.50 -23.41
C LEU A 12 0.26 7.01 -23.70
N LEU A 13 1.30 6.42 -23.11
CA LEU A 13 1.57 5.00 -23.25
C LEU A 13 0.41 4.16 -22.70
N ALA A 14 -0.08 4.50 -21.51
CA ALA A 14 -1.25 3.85 -20.91
C ALA A 14 -2.50 3.98 -21.81
N TRP A 15 -2.70 5.15 -22.44
CA TRP A 15 -3.79 5.37 -23.38
C TRP A 15 -3.66 4.56 -24.68
N ILE A 16 -2.44 4.36 -25.20
CA ILE A 16 -2.19 3.57 -26.40
C ILE A 16 -2.57 2.09 -26.19
N ILE A 17 -2.19 1.53 -25.03
CA ILE A 17 -2.46 0.13 -24.66
C ILE A 17 -3.87 -0.09 -24.06
N SER A 18 -4.67 0.96 -23.94
CA SER A 18 -6.02 0.90 -23.38
C SER A 18 -6.95 0.00 -24.20
N THR A 19 -7.74 -0.83 -23.52
CA THR A 19 -8.71 -1.75 -24.15
C THR A 19 -9.90 -1.01 -24.76
N ASP A 20 -10.35 0.09 -24.15
CA ASP A 20 -11.44 0.93 -24.69
C ASP A 20 -11.23 2.41 -24.38
N ARG A 21 -10.59 3.11 -25.32
CA ARG A 21 -10.23 4.54 -25.19
C ARG A 21 -11.43 5.47 -25.01
N LYS A 22 -12.64 5.07 -25.40
CA LYS A 22 -13.85 5.90 -25.31
C LYS A 22 -14.47 5.88 -23.92
N ARG A 23 -14.23 4.81 -23.16
CA ARG A 23 -14.82 4.60 -21.82
C ARG A 23 -13.92 5.02 -20.67
N ILE A 24 -12.75 5.58 -20.95
CA ILE A 24 -11.85 6.08 -19.91
C ILE A 24 -12.58 7.11 -19.03
N PRO A 25 -12.69 6.90 -17.71
CA PRO A 25 -13.38 7.81 -16.82
C PRO A 25 -12.51 9.05 -16.53
N ILE A 26 -12.49 10.00 -17.47
CA ILE A 26 -11.60 11.18 -17.46
C ILE A 26 -11.68 11.95 -16.13
N LYS A 27 -12.88 12.07 -15.53
CA LYS A 27 -13.08 12.72 -14.22
C LYS A 27 -12.33 12.03 -13.09
N MET A 28 -12.37 10.70 -13.05
CA MET A 28 -11.68 9.91 -12.03
C MET A 28 -10.16 9.95 -12.26
N VAL A 29 -9.73 9.79 -13.51
CA VAL A 29 -8.30 9.82 -13.90
C VAL A 29 -7.66 11.16 -13.57
N SER A 30 -8.32 12.28 -13.92
CA SER A 30 -7.79 13.61 -13.63
C SER A 30 -7.75 13.90 -12.14
N LEU A 31 -8.74 13.42 -11.38
CA LEU A 31 -8.79 13.60 -9.93
C LEU A 31 -7.75 12.75 -9.20
N ALA A 32 -7.52 11.51 -9.65
CA ALA A 32 -6.45 10.65 -9.13
C ALA A 32 -5.08 11.27 -9.38
N PHE A 33 -4.84 11.78 -10.59
CA PHE A 33 -3.62 12.50 -10.93
C PHE A 33 -3.43 13.75 -10.06
N LEU A 34 -4.47 14.57 -9.94
CA LEU A 34 -4.44 15.77 -9.12
C LEU A 34 -4.17 15.44 -7.66
N MET A 35 -4.82 14.42 -7.11
CA MET A 35 -4.60 13.98 -5.73
C MET A 35 -3.16 13.53 -5.49
N GLN A 36 -2.57 12.79 -6.44
CA GLN A 36 -1.17 12.39 -6.37
C GLN A 36 -0.22 13.59 -6.39
N VAL A 37 -0.43 14.56 -7.28
CA VAL A 37 0.40 15.78 -7.38
C VAL A 37 0.24 16.65 -6.13
N LEU A 38 -0.99 16.85 -5.64
CA LEU A 38 -1.26 17.62 -4.43
C LEU A 38 -0.65 16.97 -3.20
N PHE A 39 -0.76 15.64 -3.07
CA PHE A 39 -0.14 14.91 -1.97
C PHE A 39 1.39 15.06 -2.03
N ALA A 40 2.00 14.84 -3.19
CA ALA A 40 3.44 15.02 -3.37
C ALA A 40 3.91 16.43 -3.02
N LEU A 41 3.19 17.46 -3.50
CA LEU A 41 3.50 18.86 -3.18
C LEU A 41 3.35 19.14 -1.69
N PHE A 42 2.31 18.60 -1.05
CA PHE A 42 2.11 18.74 0.38
C PHE A 42 3.26 18.13 1.18
N VAL A 43 3.59 16.85 0.95
CA VAL A 43 4.59 16.15 1.77
C VAL A 43 6.05 16.48 1.41
N LEU A 44 6.34 16.88 0.16
CA LEU A 44 7.72 17.14 -0.30
C LEU A 44 8.08 18.63 -0.41
N TYR A 45 7.11 19.54 -0.45
CA TYR A 45 7.37 20.97 -0.63
C TYR A 45 6.90 21.82 0.56
N VAL A 46 5.67 21.61 1.03
CA VAL A 46 5.08 22.42 2.11
C VAL A 46 5.75 22.09 3.46
N PRO A 47 6.22 23.09 4.25
CA PRO A 47 6.90 22.83 5.52
C PRO A 47 6.09 21.99 6.50
N VAL A 48 4.80 22.29 6.65
CA VAL A 48 3.89 21.53 7.52
C VAL A 48 3.78 20.07 7.09
N GLY A 49 3.67 19.81 5.78
CA GLY A 49 3.60 18.45 5.26
C GLY A 49 4.91 17.68 5.43
N LYS A 50 6.06 18.35 5.31
CA LYS A 50 7.37 17.76 5.65
C LYS A 50 7.46 17.38 7.11
N THR A 51 7.01 18.23 8.03
CA THR A 51 7.02 17.93 9.47
C THR A 51 6.10 16.75 9.80
N ILE A 52 4.93 16.66 9.16
CA ILE A 52 4.03 15.51 9.32
C ILE A 52 4.71 14.24 8.79
N LEU A 53 5.30 14.28 7.59
CA LEU A 53 6.00 13.13 7.02
C LEU A 53 7.15 12.69 7.93
N GLN A 54 7.97 13.62 8.42
CA GLN A 54 9.05 13.33 9.36
C GLN A 54 8.54 12.70 10.66
N SER A 55 7.41 13.16 11.18
CA SER A 55 6.80 12.57 12.39
C SER A 55 6.36 11.12 12.15
N ILE A 56 5.78 10.82 10.99
CA ILE A 56 5.42 9.45 10.60
C ILE A 56 6.69 8.60 10.42
N THR A 57 7.70 9.14 9.73
CA THR A 57 9.00 8.48 9.53
C THR A 57 9.63 8.12 10.87
N HIS A 58 9.69 9.05 11.82
CA HIS A 58 10.22 8.78 13.16
C HIS A 58 9.42 7.71 13.89
N GLY A 59 8.08 7.72 13.78
CA GLY A 59 7.22 6.68 14.34
C GLY A 59 7.58 5.28 13.80
N VAL A 60 7.75 5.16 12.48
CA VAL A 60 8.18 3.89 11.86
C VAL A 60 9.59 3.51 12.29
N THR A 61 10.52 4.47 12.38
CA THR A 61 11.89 4.22 12.87
C THR A 61 11.90 3.69 14.31
N TYR A 62 11.11 4.27 15.22
CA TYR A 62 11.00 3.75 16.59
C TYR A 62 10.53 2.29 16.63
N VAL A 63 9.52 1.96 15.81
CA VAL A 63 9.03 0.58 15.68
C VAL A 63 10.12 -0.34 15.11
N THR A 64 10.86 0.13 14.11
CA THR A 64 12.01 -0.59 13.54
C THR A 64 13.10 -0.86 14.59
N ASP A 65 13.39 0.10 15.46
CA ASP A 65 14.41 -0.04 16.49
C ASP A 65 14.03 -1.08 17.54
N TYR A 66 12.75 -1.19 17.92
CA TYR A 66 12.28 -2.32 18.75
C TYR A 66 12.47 -3.67 18.07
N GLY A 67 12.30 -3.74 16.75
CA GLY A 67 12.61 -4.94 15.98
C GLY A 67 14.10 -5.30 16.04
N LYS A 68 14.99 -4.29 15.95
CA LYS A 68 16.45 -4.49 16.05
C LYS A 68 16.87 -5.00 17.43
N ASP A 69 16.22 -4.58 18.51
CA ASP A 69 16.48 -5.13 19.85
C ASP A 69 16.23 -6.65 19.89
N GLY A 70 15.14 -7.10 19.25
CA GLY A 70 14.83 -8.54 19.10
C GLY A 70 15.87 -9.29 18.26
N LEU A 71 16.36 -8.68 17.17
CA LEU A 71 17.42 -9.27 16.36
C LEU A 71 18.76 -9.33 17.12
N SER A 72 19.09 -8.30 17.91
CA SER A 72 20.27 -8.28 18.76
C SER A 72 20.21 -9.35 19.85
N PHE A 73 19.02 -9.60 20.41
CA PHE A 73 18.81 -10.70 21.35
C PHE A 73 19.03 -12.08 20.69
N LEU A 74 18.50 -12.29 19.48
CA LEU A 74 18.55 -13.59 18.80
C LEU A 74 19.91 -13.89 18.16
N PHE A 75 20.51 -12.91 17.50
CA PHE A 75 21.71 -13.08 16.67
C PHE A 75 22.98 -12.44 17.27
N GLY A 76 22.86 -11.72 18.40
CA GLY A 76 23.99 -11.10 19.09
C GLY A 76 24.81 -10.20 18.18
N GLY A 77 26.13 -10.41 18.17
CA GLY A 77 27.09 -9.62 17.39
C GLY A 77 26.79 -9.56 15.88
N LEU A 78 26.13 -10.58 15.32
CA LEU A 78 25.77 -10.61 13.90
C LEU A 78 24.75 -9.54 13.52
N ALA A 79 23.86 -9.18 14.45
CA ALA A 79 22.91 -8.09 14.26
C ALA A 79 23.54 -6.73 14.55
N THR A 80 24.44 -6.64 15.52
CA THR A 80 25.10 -5.37 15.91
C THR A 80 26.28 -4.99 15.02
N GLY A 81 26.61 -5.81 14.01
CA GLY A 81 27.65 -5.50 13.02
C GLY A 81 29.07 -5.89 13.42
N SER A 82 29.26 -6.85 14.34
CA SER A 82 30.59 -7.30 14.77
C SER A 82 31.45 -7.86 13.63
N ILE A 83 30.82 -8.31 12.55
CA ILE A 83 31.47 -8.80 11.32
C ILE A 83 31.09 -7.98 10.08
N GLY A 84 30.52 -6.78 10.27
CA GLY A 84 29.95 -5.94 9.20
C GLY A 84 28.42 -6.11 9.04
N PHE A 85 27.85 -5.40 8.06
CA PHE A 85 26.40 -5.42 7.80
C PHE A 85 25.96 -6.75 7.17
N VAL A 86 25.38 -7.63 7.98
CA VAL A 86 24.83 -8.91 7.50
C VAL A 86 23.41 -8.68 6.99
N PHE A 87 23.24 -8.62 5.67
CA PHE A 87 21.95 -8.41 5.02
C PHE A 87 20.88 -9.41 5.49
N ALA A 88 21.22 -10.69 5.56
CA ALA A 88 20.28 -11.75 5.94
C ALA A 88 19.72 -11.57 7.35
N VAL A 89 20.49 -11.01 8.28
CA VAL A 89 20.03 -10.77 9.65
C VAL A 89 19.26 -9.45 9.74
N ASN A 90 19.85 -8.36 9.25
CA ASN A 90 19.33 -7.02 9.45
C ASN A 90 18.12 -6.69 8.57
N VAL A 91 18.03 -7.29 7.37
CA VAL A 91 16.95 -7.01 6.41
C VAL A 91 15.87 -8.09 6.46
N LEU A 92 16.20 -9.37 6.35
CA LEU A 92 15.16 -10.41 6.41
C LEU A 92 14.56 -10.51 7.82
N GLY A 93 15.38 -10.34 8.86
CA GLY A 93 14.90 -10.34 10.24
C GLY A 93 13.91 -9.22 10.53
N ILE A 94 14.15 -8.01 9.98
CA ILE A 94 13.21 -6.90 10.18
C ILE A 94 11.91 -7.10 9.42
N ILE A 95 11.96 -7.75 8.24
CA ILE A 95 10.75 -8.12 7.48
C ILE A 95 9.87 -9.06 8.33
N ILE A 96 10.45 -10.09 8.96
CA ILE A 96 9.73 -11.04 9.83
C ILE A 96 9.03 -10.31 10.98
N PHE A 97 9.74 -9.39 11.64
CA PHE A 97 9.16 -8.58 12.73
C PHE A 97 7.95 -7.76 12.26
N PHE A 98 8.06 -7.08 11.12
CA PHE A 98 6.96 -6.28 10.59
C PHE A 98 5.79 -7.13 10.10
N SER A 99 6.03 -8.31 9.51
CA SER A 99 4.94 -9.24 9.14
C SER A 99 4.16 -9.71 10.38
N ALA A 100 4.86 -10.07 11.46
CA ALA A 100 4.24 -10.43 12.75
C ALA A 100 3.43 -9.27 13.35
N LEU A 101 3.99 -8.05 13.31
CA LEU A 101 3.31 -6.84 13.80
C LEU A 101 2.05 -6.50 12.98
N ILE A 102 2.14 -6.56 11.65
CA ILE A 102 1.00 -6.28 10.77
C ILE A 102 -0.11 -7.31 11.02
N SER A 103 0.24 -8.60 11.14
CA SER A 103 -0.72 -9.67 11.46
C SER A 103 -1.42 -9.41 12.80
N MET A 104 -0.69 -9.02 13.84
CA MET A 104 -1.28 -8.58 15.11
C MET A 104 -2.27 -7.42 14.91
N LEU A 105 -1.87 -6.37 14.18
CA LEU A 105 -2.71 -5.19 13.99
C LEU A 105 -3.99 -5.50 13.18
N TYR A 106 -3.93 -6.48 12.29
CA TYR A 106 -5.10 -7.06 11.64
C TYR A 106 -5.96 -7.85 12.64
N HIS A 107 -5.39 -8.71 13.47
CA HIS A 107 -6.17 -9.46 14.45
C HIS A 107 -6.93 -8.54 15.43
N ILE A 108 -6.29 -7.44 15.88
CA ILE A 108 -6.88 -6.46 16.81
C ILE A 108 -7.92 -5.55 16.13
N GLY A 109 -7.93 -5.46 14.80
CA GLY A 109 -8.91 -4.65 14.07
C GLY A 109 -8.46 -3.21 13.74
N ILE A 110 -7.21 -2.85 14.02
CA ILE A 110 -6.69 -1.48 13.79
C ILE A 110 -6.51 -1.24 12.29
N MET A 111 -5.89 -2.19 11.59
CA MET A 111 -5.65 -2.08 10.14
C MET A 111 -6.96 -1.96 9.36
N GLN A 112 -7.98 -2.71 9.74
CA GLN A 112 -9.30 -2.66 9.11
C GLN A 112 -9.93 -1.28 9.28
N LYS A 113 -9.78 -0.62 10.44
CA LYS A 113 -10.28 0.75 10.63
C LYS A 113 -9.55 1.73 9.73
N VAL A 114 -8.21 1.67 9.70
CA VAL A 114 -7.38 2.55 8.87
C VAL A 114 -7.71 2.38 7.39
N VAL A 115 -7.72 1.14 6.89
CA VAL A 115 -8.03 0.81 5.49
C VAL A 115 -9.45 1.21 5.12
N ASN A 116 -10.44 1.02 6.01
CA ASN A 116 -11.82 1.42 5.73
C ASN A 116 -12.01 2.93 5.66
N VAL A 117 -11.31 3.70 6.51
CA VAL A 117 -11.36 5.16 6.51
C VAL A 117 -10.67 5.70 5.25
N CYS A 118 -9.43 5.30 5.00
CA CYS A 118 -8.65 5.76 3.86
C CYS A 118 -9.27 5.31 2.52
N GLY A 119 -9.68 4.04 2.42
CA GLY A 119 -10.35 3.51 1.23
C GLY A 119 -11.71 4.13 0.99
N GLY A 120 -12.44 4.49 2.05
CA GLY A 120 -13.68 5.26 1.92
C GLY A 120 -13.48 6.70 1.50
N ALA A 121 -12.43 7.36 1.99
CA ALA A 121 -12.06 8.69 1.50
C ALA A 121 -11.69 8.64 0.01
N LEU A 122 -10.86 7.67 -0.38
CA LEU A 122 -10.44 7.46 -1.76
C LEU A 122 -11.64 7.18 -2.67
N GLN A 123 -12.55 6.31 -2.24
CA GLN A 123 -13.80 5.99 -2.95
C GLN A 123 -14.67 7.22 -3.16
N ARG A 124 -14.87 8.05 -2.12
CA ARG A 124 -15.71 9.25 -2.21
C ARG A 124 -15.10 10.30 -3.14
N VAL A 125 -13.78 10.46 -3.11
CA VAL A 125 -13.08 11.40 -3.97
C VAL A 125 -13.13 10.89 -5.41
N LEU A 126 -12.64 9.69 -5.68
CA LEU A 126 -12.45 9.18 -7.03
C LEU A 126 -13.73 8.62 -7.69
N GLY A 127 -14.78 8.34 -6.92
CA GLY A 127 -16.01 7.71 -7.42
C GLY A 127 -15.81 6.26 -7.84
N THR A 128 -14.76 5.61 -7.34
CA THR A 128 -14.38 4.22 -7.62
C THR A 128 -15.24 3.22 -6.86
N GLY A 129 -15.14 1.94 -7.23
CA GLY A 129 -15.76 0.85 -6.47
C GLY A 129 -15.20 0.75 -5.05
N ARG A 130 -16.02 0.32 -4.09
CA ARG A 130 -15.59 0.15 -2.69
C ARG A 130 -14.41 -0.83 -2.60
N ALA A 131 -14.53 -1.97 -3.28
CA ALA A 131 -13.56 -3.05 -3.20
C ALA A 131 -12.19 -2.68 -3.79
N GLU A 132 -12.15 -2.01 -4.94
CA GLU A 132 -10.89 -1.53 -5.53
C GLU A 132 -10.26 -0.40 -4.70
N SER A 133 -11.07 0.48 -4.09
CA SER A 133 -10.55 1.56 -3.24
C SER A 133 -9.98 1.04 -1.91
N LEU A 134 -10.64 0.03 -1.32
CA LEU A 134 -10.13 -0.68 -0.16
C LEU A 134 -8.85 -1.44 -0.50
N SER A 135 -8.81 -2.13 -1.64
CA SER A 135 -7.60 -2.83 -2.12
C SER A 135 -6.43 -1.87 -2.33
N ALA A 136 -6.65 -0.78 -3.06
CA ALA A 136 -5.63 0.23 -3.31
C ALA A 136 -5.06 0.81 -2.01
N THR A 137 -5.93 1.03 -1.02
CA THR A 137 -5.52 1.53 0.29
C THR A 137 -4.81 0.47 1.13
N ALA A 138 -5.28 -0.79 1.10
CA ALA A 138 -4.64 -1.89 1.82
C ALA A 138 -3.20 -2.11 1.31
N ASN A 139 -2.99 -2.00 0.00
CA ASN A 139 -1.68 -2.11 -0.65
C ASN A 139 -0.66 -1.04 -0.21
N ILE A 140 -1.08 0.04 0.46
CA ILE A 140 -0.16 1.03 1.05
C ILE A 140 0.63 0.40 2.22
N PHE A 141 -0.02 -0.51 2.95
CA PHE A 141 0.53 -1.08 4.19
C PHE A 141 0.94 -2.54 4.03
N VAL A 142 0.26 -3.27 3.16
CA VAL A 142 0.35 -4.72 3.06
C VAL A 142 0.72 -5.14 1.65
N GLY A 143 1.43 -6.27 1.52
CA GLY A 143 1.86 -6.79 0.23
C GLY A 143 0.72 -7.39 -0.61
N MET A 144 1.01 -7.56 -1.90
CA MET A 144 0.09 -8.14 -2.89
C MET A 144 -0.45 -9.53 -2.49
N SER A 145 0.29 -10.31 -1.71
CA SER A 145 -0.11 -11.63 -1.22
C SER A 145 -1.21 -11.59 -0.15
N GLU A 146 -1.30 -10.51 0.62
CA GLU A 146 -2.20 -10.40 1.77
C GLU A 146 -3.45 -9.57 1.45
N VAL A 147 -3.40 -8.70 0.44
CA VAL A 147 -4.55 -7.89 0.02
C VAL A 147 -5.79 -8.70 -0.37
N PRO A 148 -5.69 -9.87 -1.04
CA PRO A 148 -6.85 -10.73 -1.30
C PRO A 148 -7.62 -11.12 -0.04
N LEU A 149 -6.99 -11.13 1.14
CA LEU A 149 -7.65 -11.38 2.43
C LEU A 149 -8.64 -10.27 2.79
N VAL A 150 -8.28 -9.02 2.50
CA VAL A 150 -9.06 -7.82 2.81
C VAL A 150 -10.28 -7.68 1.90
N ILE A 151 -10.14 -8.10 0.64
CA ILE A 151 -11.18 -7.98 -0.39
C ILE A 151 -11.84 -9.31 -0.77
N LYS A 152 -11.54 -10.39 -0.05
CA LYS A 152 -12.03 -11.76 -0.33
C LYS A 152 -13.52 -11.86 -0.68
N PRO A 153 -14.47 -11.21 0.03
CA PRO A 153 -15.88 -11.32 -0.30
C PRO A 153 -16.24 -10.63 -1.62
N TYR A 154 -15.48 -9.60 -2.02
CA TYR A 154 -15.72 -8.85 -3.25
C TYR A 154 -15.10 -9.52 -4.48
N LEU A 155 -14.09 -10.37 -4.32
CA LEU A 155 -13.38 -11.00 -5.47
C LEU A 155 -14.31 -11.76 -6.41
N LYS A 156 -15.39 -12.37 -5.90
CA LYS A 156 -16.36 -13.12 -6.72
C LYS A 156 -17.31 -12.23 -7.53
N SER A 157 -17.55 -11.01 -7.07
CA SER A 157 -18.47 -10.04 -7.72
C SER A 157 -17.72 -8.98 -8.53
N MET A 158 -16.38 -9.00 -8.56
CA MET A 158 -15.58 -8.02 -9.28
C MET A 158 -15.69 -8.17 -10.79
N ASP A 159 -15.82 -7.03 -11.48
CA ASP A 159 -15.63 -6.98 -12.93
C ASP A 159 -14.13 -7.00 -13.30
N ASP A 160 -13.85 -7.22 -14.59
CA ASP A 160 -12.47 -7.28 -15.10
C ASP A 160 -11.69 -5.98 -14.80
N SER A 161 -12.37 -4.82 -14.82
CA SER A 161 -11.74 -3.52 -14.54
C SER A 161 -11.35 -3.37 -13.07
N GLN A 162 -12.18 -3.84 -12.15
CA GLN A 162 -11.92 -3.84 -10.71
C GLN A 162 -10.83 -4.86 -10.37
N LEU A 163 -10.89 -6.05 -10.95
CA LEU A 163 -9.85 -7.06 -10.75
C LEU A 163 -8.49 -6.57 -11.26
N PHE A 164 -8.47 -5.95 -12.45
CA PHE A 164 -7.27 -5.33 -13.00
C PHE A 164 -6.76 -4.19 -12.09
N ALA A 165 -7.66 -3.39 -11.51
CA ALA A 165 -7.28 -2.35 -10.56
C ALA A 165 -6.65 -2.92 -9.28
N VAL A 166 -7.18 -3.99 -8.73
CA VAL A 166 -6.60 -4.70 -7.57
C VAL A 166 -5.18 -5.18 -7.89
N MET A 167 -4.99 -5.83 -9.04
CA MET A 167 -3.69 -6.35 -9.45
C MET A 167 -2.68 -5.23 -9.70
N THR A 168 -3.10 -4.18 -10.40
CA THR A 168 -2.24 -3.02 -10.72
C THR A 168 -1.84 -2.27 -9.47
N CYS A 169 -2.76 -2.07 -8.52
CA CYS A 169 -2.43 -1.41 -7.25
C CYS A 169 -1.47 -2.25 -6.39
N GLY A 170 -1.61 -3.58 -6.41
CA GLY A 170 -0.68 -4.48 -5.72
C GLY A 170 0.74 -4.41 -6.30
N LEU A 171 0.86 -4.33 -7.62
CA LEU A 171 2.15 -4.22 -8.31
C LEU A 171 2.75 -2.81 -8.25
N ALA A 172 1.92 -1.77 -8.14
CA ALA A 172 2.37 -0.39 -8.04
C ALA A 172 2.93 -0.02 -6.65
N SER A 173 2.64 -0.85 -5.64
CA SER A 173 3.00 -0.58 -4.25
C SER A 173 4.05 -1.55 -3.71
N VAL A 174 4.44 -1.32 -2.46
CA VAL A 174 5.40 -2.13 -1.71
C VAL A 174 4.78 -2.41 -0.33
N ALA A 175 4.97 -3.62 0.19
CA ALA A 175 4.53 -3.97 1.54
C ALA A 175 5.26 -3.15 2.61
N GLY A 176 4.60 -2.82 3.72
CA GLY A 176 5.26 -2.13 4.84
C GLY A 176 6.48 -2.88 5.38
N SER A 177 6.42 -4.21 5.39
CA SER A 177 7.54 -5.07 5.81
C SER A 177 8.76 -4.94 4.90
N THR A 178 8.58 -5.02 3.58
CA THR A 178 9.68 -4.87 2.61
C THR A 178 10.18 -3.44 2.47
N MET A 179 9.30 -2.44 2.69
CA MET A 179 9.66 -1.03 2.75
C MET A 179 10.74 -0.77 3.81
N VAL A 180 10.55 -1.30 5.02
CA VAL A 180 11.53 -1.15 6.10
C VAL A 180 12.82 -1.90 5.77
N GLY A 181 12.72 -3.03 5.08
CA GLY A 181 13.88 -3.72 4.52
C GLY A 181 14.70 -2.84 3.56
N TYR A 182 14.06 -2.09 2.67
CA TYR A 182 14.75 -1.14 1.79
C TYR A 182 15.37 0.03 2.57
N ALA A 183 14.69 0.52 3.61
CA ALA A 183 15.24 1.55 4.49
C ALA A 183 16.50 1.05 5.23
N ALA A 184 16.54 -0.22 5.63
CA ALA A 184 17.70 -0.82 6.29
C ALA A 184 18.95 -0.90 5.37
N VAL A 185 18.78 -0.85 4.05
CA VAL A 185 19.88 -0.80 3.06
C VAL A 185 20.30 0.66 2.73
N GLY A 186 19.63 1.65 3.33
CA GLY A 186 20.00 3.07 3.21
C GLY A 186 19.09 3.92 2.32
N VAL A 187 17.93 3.39 1.90
CA VAL A 187 16.92 4.19 1.20
C VAL A 187 16.19 5.11 2.17
N ASP A 188 15.91 6.36 1.77
CA ASP A 188 15.18 7.31 2.61
C ASP A 188 13.75 6.81 2.90
N LEU A 189 13.48 6.55 4.19
CA LEU A 189 12.19 6.04 4.65
C LEU A 189 11.05 7.04 4.42
N GLY A 190 11.30 8.35 4.47
CA GLY A 190 10.30 9.37 4.17
C GLY A 190 9.85 9.31 2.70
N TYR A 191 10.78 9.13 1.77
CA TYR A 191 10.44 8.94 0.35
C TYR A 191 9.72 7.62 0.10
N LEU A 192 10.06 6.54 0.81
CA LEU A 192 9.36 5.27 0.71
C LEU A 192 7.92 5.36 1.22
N ILE A 193 7.70 6.02 2.36
CA ILE A 193 6.36 6.27 2.91
C ILE A 193 5.55 7.15 1.94
N ALA A 194 6.13 8.24 1.45
CA ALA A 194 5.47 9.10 0.47
C ALA A 194 5.09 8.33 -0.80
N ALA A 195 6.00 7.51 -1.33
CA ALA A 195 5.77 6.68 -2.50
C ALA A 195 4.64 5.67 -2.29
N ALA A 196 4.57 5.02 -1.13
CA ALA A 196 3.49 4.07 -0.81
C ALA A 196 2.11 4.73 -0.76
N PHE A 197 1.99 5.94 -0.21
CA PHE A 197 0.70 6.67 -0.25
C PHE A 197 0.35 7.14 -1.66
N MET A 198 1.35 7.52 -2.47
CA MET A 198 1.16 7.93 -3.86
C MET A 198 0.83 6.77 -4.80
N SER A 199 1.21 5.54 -4.46
CA SER A 199 0.98 4.35 -5.29
C SER A 199 -0.50 4.00 -5.42
N ALA A 200 -1.31 4.22 -4.38
CA ALA A 200 -2.75 3.93 -4.39
C ALA A 200 -3.51 4.70 -5.49
N PRO A 201 -3.46 6.05 -5.56
CA PRO A 201 -4.09 6.78 -6.67
C PRO A 201 -3.41 6.54 -8.01
N ALA A 202 -2.07 6.40 -8.04
CA ALA A 202 -1.35 6.17 -9.29
C ALA A 202 -1.73 4.82 -9.92
N GLY A 203 -1.85 3.78 -9.10
CA GLY A 203 -2.27 2.45 -9.50
C GLY A 203 -3.70 2.44 -10.02
N LEU A 204 -4.62 3.11 -9.33
CA LEU A 204 -6.01 3.27 -9.79
C LEU A 204 -6.09 4.08 -11.09
N LEU A 205 -5.31 5.15 -11.21
CA LEU A 205 -5.21 5.95 -12.43
C LEU A 205 -4.79 5.09 -13.62
N MET A 206 -3.67 4.36 -13.49
CA MET A 206 -3.17 3.53 -14.57
C MET A 206 -4.12 2.39 -14.89
N ALA A 207 -4.71 1.75 -13.88
CA ALA A 207 -5.67 0.69 -14.06
C ALA A 207 -6.89 1.12 -14.88
N LYS A 208 -7.48 2.27 -14.55
CA LYS A 208 -8.70 2.76 -15.23
C LYS A 208 -8.43 3.39 -16.59
N ILE A 209 -7.20 3.76 -16.90
CA ILE A 209 -6.80 4.11 -18.27
C ILE A 209 -6.67 2.84 -19.12
N ILE A 210 -5.96 1.82 -18.62
CA ILE A 210 -5.64 0.61 -19.40
C ILE A 210 -6.87 -0.29 -19.56
N VAL A 211 -7.62 -0.54 -18.49
CA VAL A 211 -8.86 -1.34 -18.49
C VAL A 211 -10.01 -0.52 -17.90
N PRO A 212 -10.69 0.29 -18.73
CA PRO A 212 -11.81 1.12 -18.27
C PRO A 212 -13.02 0.27 -17.83
N PRO A 213 -13.91 0.81 -16.97
CA PRO A 213 -15.10 0.10 -16.51
C PRO A 213 -16.07 -0.26 -17.65
N SER A 214 -16.76 -1.39 -17.51
CA SER A 214 -17.80 -1.82 -18.45
C SER A 214 -19.16 -1.14 -18.17
N GLU A 215 -20.12 -1.23 -19.09
CA GLU A 215 -21.48 -0.64 -18.94
C GLU A 215 -22.31 -1.29 -17.82
N GLN A 216 -21.99 -2.53 -17.43
CA GLN A 216 -22.67 -3.20 -16.34
C GLN A 216 -22.12 -2.67 -15.01
N LYS A 217 -22.76 -1.61 -14.50
CA LYS A 217 -22.60 -1.18 -13.12
C LYS A 217 -23.02 -2.32 -12.20
N ILE A 218 -22.07 -3.10 -11.73
CA ILE A 218 -22.30 -3.90 -10.54
C ILE A 218 -22.48 -2.90 -9.41
N SER A 219 -23.65 -3.01 -8.77
CA SER A 219 -24.17 -2.20 -7.69
C SER A 219 -23.11 -1.91 -6.64
N ALA A 220 -23.25 -0.76 -5.97
CA ALA A 220 -22.53 -0.47 -4.75
C ALA A 220 -22.83 -1.60 -3.74
N ASP A 221 -21.93 -2.59 -3.65
CA ASP A 221 -22.09 -3.71 -2.74
C ASP A 221 -22.16 -3.16 -1.31
N GLU A 222 -23.39 -3.15 -0.77
CA GLU A 222 -23.65 -2.92 0.64
C GLU A 222 -23.08 -4.10 1.43
N ILE A 223 -22.08 -3.72 2.23
CA ILE A 223 -21.37 -4.43 3.28
C ILE A 223 -22.00 -5.77 3.73
N THR A 224 -21.19 -6.82 3.71
CA THR A 224 -21.09 -7.72 4.87
C THR A 224 -19.67 -7.61 5.42
N ALA A 225 -19.56 -7.28 6.71
CA ALA A 225 -18.30 -7.15 7.41
C ALA A 225 -17.43 -8.38 7.13
N VAL A 226 -16.20 -8.15 6.68
CA VAL A 226 -15.26 -9.24 6.40
C VAL A 226 -14.87 -9.88 7.72
N GLU A 227 -15.39 -11.07 7.99
CA GLU A 227 -14.77 -11.98 8.95
C GLU A 227 -13.49 -12.50 8.31
N ILE A 228 -12.42 -11.72 8.48
CA ILE A 228 -11.06 -12.21 8.28
C ILE A 228 -10.90 -13.38 9.27
N PRO A 229 -10.37 -14.55 8.86
CA PRO A 229 -10.07 -15.61 9.80
C PRO A 229 -9.20 -15.03 10.91
N LYS A 230 -9.78 -14.92 12.10
CA LYS A 230 -9.09 -14.41 13.27
C LYS A 230 -8.36 -15.58 13.87
N ALA A 231 -7.06 -15.40 14.11
CA ALA A 231 -6.35 -16.23 15.09
C ALA A 231 -7.16 -16.30 16.39
N THR A 232 -6.99 -17.36 17.17
CA THR A 232 -7.71 -17.53 18.44
C THR A 232 -7.33 -16.44 19.45
N ASN A 233 -6.10 -15.93 19.38
CA ASN A 233 -5.61 -14.86 20.22
C ASN A 233 -4.47 -14.06 19.53
N VAL A 234 -4.06 -12.97 20.19
CA VAL A 234 -3.01 -12.06 19.70
C VAL A 234 -1.65 -12.75 19.53
N VAL A 235 -1.32 -13.72 20.38
CA VAL A 235 -0.04 -14.43 20.33
C VAL A 235 0.02 -15.36 19.12
N GLU A 236 -1.09 -16.03 18.82
CA GLU A 236 -1.23 -16.83 17.60
C GLU A 236 -1.13 -15.96 16.35
N ALA A 237 -1.79 -14.80 16.32
CA ALA A 237 -1.66 -13.86 15.19
C ALA A 237 -0.21 -13.39 14.96
N LEU A 238 0.53 -13.14 16.04
CA LEU A 238 1.95 -12.80 15.97
C LEU A 238 2.78 -13.96 15.40
N ALA A 239 2.53 -15.18 15.87
CA ALA A 239 3.25 -16.36 15.41
C ALA A 239 2.98 -16.63 13.93
N ASP A 240 1.71 -16.57 13.50
CA ASP A 240 1.31 -16.76 12.10
C ASP A 240 1.98 -15.73 11.18
N GLY A 241 1.99 -14.46 11.58
CA GLY A 241 2.65 -13.40 10.81
C GLY A 241 4.18 -13.50 10.79
N ALA A 242 4.79 -14.12 11.79
CA ALA A 242 6.24 -14.38 11.77
C ALA A 242 6.61 -15.57 10.86
N MET A 243 5.67 -16.48 10.61
CA MET A 243 5.87 -17.68 9.78
C MET A 243 5.48 -17.50 8.30
N SER A 244 4.72 -16.44 7.97
CA SER A 244 4.24 -16.13 6.61
C SER A 244 5.32 -15.56 5.70
#